data_AF-A0AAN7PEB6-F1
#
_entry.id   AF-A0AAN7PEB6-F1
#
_cell.length_a   1.000
_cell.length_b   1.000
_cell.length_c   1.000
_cell.angle_alpha   90.00
_cell.angle_beta   90.00
_cell.angle_gamma   90.00
#
_symmetry.space_group_name_H-M   'P 1'
#
loop_
_entity.id
_entity.type
_entity.pdbx_description
1 polymer ?
#
loop_
_entity_poly.entity_id
_entity_poly.type
_entity_poly.pdbx_seq_one_letter_code
_entity_poly.pdbx_strand_id
1 'polypeptide(L)'
;MFFSLFEQLSPYGFLTARTTTAMYVPNVYSRSQNEWVQNFYKQNGYVEFDALIRLGINDAKAYLKKQFVNENIMTLKSCVISQNLLERIEADIDECISSKSYVDLQSNLPNALNDDDIKLIVDKVLTLQKQRNIIILGNYLLSKAFIESLMKECEIYLQDQVKRLVESGEYQQYQTDLRVSNKPQKGDDLEEKVDKREERRKKAAGGKSGGGTQGRETKTKSTKKPTKMVKNDEDDRDEVGVSKKGSLQVVCVEDVEKLIEKRVEEEGLSEIIDDIANYAAPILNSNGLEIARKLYETTVADRTAARRHTHNDAQNKVNALLGDVRLFEKGVKCFTVDAQQNLYKYLLKTVCLDILNELLDYIASERGLNIDADKFNNEQRQKFINDLPVEYKSSFQILLKTVLGQNLDEFMTAVEECLTLCSMILKKIDKKKDRLIILNHKHSLLEQLDKCEDPALVLHLSSLVIFITATQCMLHCSGRHVSTVLIYLKQYLTSEHSSELCSYHDLVTLLLNNGSEEESIKEQLKEKMSVIKAIANDFKKGTSDKS
;
A
#
# COMPACT_ATOMS: atom_id res chain seq x y z
N MET A 1 42.78 -69.01 61.04
CA MET A 1 44.05 -68.68 61.72
C MET A 1 44.62 -67.34 61.26
N PHE A 2 44.87 -67.13 59.96
CA PHE A 2 45.40 -65.85 59.45
C PHE A 2 44.54 -64.62 59.82
N PHE A 3 43.23 -64.63 59.52
CA PHE A 3 42.35 -63.48 59.80
C PHE A 3 42.24 -63.13 61.29
N SER A 4 42.21 -64.13 62.18
CA SER A 4 42.14 -63.89 63.62
C SER A 4 43.46 -63.33 64.18
N LEU A 5 44.60 -63.75 63.63
CA LEU A 5 45.92 -63.21 64.00
C LEU A 5 46.09 -61.78 63.46
N PHE A 6 45.63 -61.51 62.24
CA PHE A 6 45.64 -60.18 61.65
C PHE A 6 44.81 -59.18 62.48
N GLU A 7 43.60 -59.57 62.91
CA GLU A 7 42.74 -58.74 63.77
C GLU A 7 43.36 -58.42 65.14
N GLN A 8 44.17 -59.34 65.68
CA GLN A 8 44.90 -59.13 66.94
C GLN A 8 46.16 -58.27 66.77
N LEU A 9 46.73 -58.19 65.56
CA LEU A 9 48.05 -57.60 65.31
C LEU A 9 48.06 -56.33 64.45
N SER A 10 46.93 -55.92 63.85
CA SER A 10 46.90 -54.81 62.90
C SER A 10 46.23 -53.54 63.45
N PRO A 11 46.96 -52.68 64.20
CA PRO A 11 46.48 -51.36 64.57
C PRO A 11 46.63 -50.32 63.45
N TYR A 12 47.30 -50.66 62.34
CA TYR A 12 47.74 -49.72 61.30
C TYR A 12 47.09 -49.94 59.93
N GLY A 13 46.09 -50.81 59.79
CA GLY A 13 45.38 -51.02 58.53
C GLY A 13 44.26 -52.06 58.62
N PHE A 14 43.62 -52.34 57.50
CA PHE A 14 42.54 -53.34 57.40
C PHE A 14 42.65 -54.15 56.10
N LEU A 15 41.98 -55.30 56.03
CA LEU A 15 41.88 -56.12 54.82
C LEU A 15 40.59 -55.79 54.06
N THR A 16 40.65 -55.70 52.73
CA THR A 16 39.48 -55.39 51.89
C THR A 16 38.39 -56.48 51.91
N ALA A 17 38.75 -57.73 52.20
CA ALA A 17 37.84 -58.86 52.29
C ALA A 17 38.37 -59.96 53.23
N ARG A 18 37.52 -60.91 53.64
CA ARG A 18 37.93 -62.15 54.31
C ARG A 18 38.09 -63.30 53.30
N THR A 19 38.85 -63.05 52.23
CA THR A 19 39.13 -64.02 51.15
C THR A 19 40.64 -64.11 50.89
N THR A 20 41.07 -65.13 50.16
CA THR A 20 42.49 -65.30 49.78
C THR A 20 42.99 -64.23 48.81
N THR A 21 42.09 -63.48 48.18
CA THR A 21 42.37 -62.34 47.29
C THR A 21 42.34 -60.99 47.99
N ALA A 22 42.24 -60.97 49.32
CA ALA A 22 42.16 -59.74 50.09
C ALA A 22 43.45 -58.92 49.99
N MET A 23 43.31 -57.61 49.81
CA MET A 23 44.42 -56.67 49.81
C MET A 23 44.50 -55.98 51.18
N TYR A 24 45.71 -55.76 51.67
CA TYR A 24 45.95 -54.96 52.87
C TYR A 24 45.95 -53.48 52.53
N VAL A 25 45.12 -52.70 53.23
CA VAL A 25 45.00 -51.25 53.07
C VAL A 25 45.57 -50.59 54.32
N PRO A 26 46.73 -49.93 54.25
CA PRO A 26 47.27 -49.16 55.36
C PRO A 26 46.37 -47.98 55.74
N ASN A 27 46.21 -47.70 57.04
CA ASN A 27 45.44 -46.56 57.54
C ASN A 27 45.96 -45.22 57.00
N VAL A 28 47.28 -45.10 56.78
CA VAL A 28 47.91 -43.90 56.19
C VAL A 28 47.41 -43.68 54.76
N TYR A 29 47.26 -44.73 53.96
CA TYR A 29 46.76 -44.65 52.59
C TYR A 29 45.30 -44.18 52.56
N SER A 30 44.43 -44.76 53.38
CA SER A 30 43.03 -44.30 53.50
C SER A 30 42.92 -42.87 54.03
N ARG A 31 43.79 -42.47 54.96
CA ARG A 31 43.86 -41.08 55.43
C ARG A 31 44.26 -40.13 54.31
N SER A 32 45.30 -40.46 53.53
CA SER A 32 45.75 -39.63 52.41
C SER A 32 44.69 -39.52 51.30
N GLN A 33 43.96 -40.60 50.99
CA GLN A 33 42.82 -40.55 50.07
C GLN A 33 41.74 -39.59 50.57
N ASN A 34 41.31 -39.76 51.83
CA ASN A 34 40.27 -38.92 52.43
C ASN A 34 40.68 -37.44 52.47
N GLU A 35 41.93 -37.16 52.84
CA GLU A 35 42.48 -35.81 52.91
C GLU A 35 42.58 -35.17 51.53
N TRP A 36 43.01 -35.91 50.51
CA TRP A 36 43.01 -35.44 49.12
C TRP A 36 41.59 -35.09 48.66
N VAL A 37 40.61 -35.96 48.87
CA VAL A 37 39.22 -35.73 48.43
C VAL A 37 38.63 -34.51 49.15
N GLN A 38 38.84 -34.38 50.46
CA GLN A 38 38.38 -33.22 51.22
C GLN A 38 39.03 -31.92 50.76
N ASN A 39 40.35 -31.92 50.54
CA ASN A 39 41.07 -30.72 50.11
C ASN A 39 40.68 -30.33 48.68
N PHE A 40 40.58 -31.30 47.78
CA PHE A 40 40.16 -31.07 46.39
C PHE A 40 38.75 -30.50 46.33
N TYR A 41 37.80 -31.10 47.06
CA TYR A 41 36.42 -30.62 47.10
C TYR A 41 36.32 -29.21 47.71
N LYS A 42 37.05 -28.93 48.80
CA LYS A 42 37.06 -27.59 49.43
C LYS A 42 37.65 -26.51 48.53
N GLN A 43 38.66 -26.84 47.72
CA GLN A 43 39.32 -25.89 46.83
C GLN A 43 38.52 -25.65 45.54
N ASN A 44 38.01 -26.73 44.93
CA ASN A 44 37.43 -26.67 43.58
C ASN A 44 35.90 -26.68 43.57
N GLY A 45 35.25 -27.11 44.66
CA GLY A 45 33.79 -27.19 44.75
C GLY A 45 33.16 -28.33 43.93
N TYR A 46 33.96 -29.25 43.39
CA TYR A 46 33.52 -30.47 42.71
C TYR A 46 34.51 -31.63 42.91
N VAL A 47 34.07 -32.87 42.65
CA VAL A 47 34.92 -34.09 42.62
C VAL A 47 34.48 -35.02 41.50
N GLU A 48 35.42 -35.40 40.63
CA GLU A 48 35.21 -36.36 39.54
C GLU A 48 35.13 -37.81 40.04
N PHE A 49 34.22 -38.61 39.46
CA PHE A 49 34.20 -40.04 39.76
C PHE A 49 35.43 -40.77 39.24
N ASP A 50 35.97 -40.36 38.09
CA ASP A 50 37.16 -40.97 37.50
C ASP A 50 38.42 -40.73 38.36
N ALA A 51 38.56 -39.53 38.94
CA ALA A 51 39.62 -39.24 39.89
C ALA A 51 39.55 -40.15 41.14
N LEU A 52 38.34 -40.46 41.63
CA LEU A 52 38.15 -41.37 42.75
C LEU A 52 38.48 -42.83 42.40
N ILE A 53 38.11 -43.27 41.19
CA ILE A 53 38.44 -44.60 40.70
C ILE A 53 39.97 -44.74 40.58
N ARG A 54 40.67 -43.73 40.03
CA ARG A 54 42.14 -43.69 39.97
C ARG A 54 42.80 -43.74 41.35
N LEU A 55 42.15 -43.16 42.36
CA LEU A 55 42.64 -43.22 43.73
C LEU A 55 42.42 -44.59 44.39
N GLY A 56 41.70 -45.52 43.77
CA GLY A 56 41.42 -46.86 44.31
C GLY A 56 40.05 -46.97 45.02
N ILE A 57 39.15 -46.01 44.80
CA ILE A 57 37.80 -46.01 45.36
C ILE A 57 36.80 -46.51 44.31
N ASN A 58 36.39 -47.78 44.42
CA ASN A 58 35.53 -48.42 43.42
C ASN A 58 34.06 -47.92 43.45
N ASP A 59 33.53 -47.58 44.63
CA ASP A 59 32.16 -47.05 44.78
C ASP A 59 32.19 -45.56 45.14
N ALA A 60 32.49 -44.74 44.13
CA ALA A 60 32.65 -43.29 44.27
C ALA A 60 31.39 -42.59 44.81
N LYS A 61 30.19 -43.03 44.38
CA LYS A 61 28.92 -42.40 44.77
C LYS A 61 28.57 -42.69 46.23
N ALA A 62 28.70 -43.94 46.68
CA ALA A 62 28.44 -44.26 48.08
C ALA A 62 29.52 -43.67 49.00
N TYR A 63 30.77 -43.65 48.54
CA TYR A 63 31.88 -43.04 49.27
C TYR A 63 31.65 -41.54 49.53
N LEU A 64 31.34 -40.77 48.48
CA LEU A 64 31.10 -39.33 48.62
C LEU A 64 29.88 -39.02 49.50
N LYS A 65 28.79 -39.81 49.39
CA LYS A 65 27.61 -39.66 50.26
C LYS A 65 27.93 -39.88 51.75
N LYS A 66 28.84 -40.81 52.07
CA LYS A 66 29.29 -41.05 53.46
C LYS A 66 30.25 -39.97 53.95
N GLN A 67 31.06 -39.41 53.06
CA GLN A 67 32.06 -38.42 53.40
C GLN A 67 31.47 -37.02 53.61
N PHE A 68 30.43 -36.67 52.85
CA PHE A 68 29.81 -35.35 52.80
C PHE A 68 28.36 -35.36 53.33
N VAL A 69 28.09 -36.09 54.41
CA VAL A 69 26.72 -36.23 55.00
C VAL A 69 26.13 -34.89 55.46
N ASN A 70 26.98 -33.95 55.87
CA ASN A 70 26.57 -32.65 56.38
C ASN A 70 26.59 -31.53 55.33
N GLU A 71 26.95 -31.85 54.08
CA GLU A 71 27.04 -30.88 53.00
C GLU A 71 26.01 -31.18 51.91
N ASN A 72 25.39 -30.14 51.37
CA ASN A 72 24.46 -30.27 50.26
C ASN A 72 25.26 -30.47 48.96
N ILE A 73 25.26 -31.71 48.46
CA ILE A 73 25.95 -32.10 47.23
C ILE A 73 24.96 -32.53 46.16
N MET A 74 25.21 -32.14 44.91
CA MET A 74 24.47 -32.63 43.75
C MET A 74 25.31 -33.70 43.03
N THR A 75 24.73 -34.89 42.91
CA THR A 75 25.36 -36.00 42.17
C THR A 75 24.98 -35.90 40.69
N LEU A 76 25.97 -35.67 39.84
CA LEU A 76 25.82 -35.66 38.38
C LEU A 76 26.21 -37.04 37.81
N LYS A 77 26.31 -37.18 36.48
CA LYS A 77 26.73 -38.45 35.85
C LYS A 77 28.23 -38.65 35.98
N SER A 78 29.04 -37.60 35.82
CA SER A 78 30.51 -37.69 35.80
C SER A 78 31.19 -37.22 37.09
N CYS A 79 30.53 -36.35 37.85
CA CYS A 79 31.10 -35.76 39.07
C CYS A 79 30.03 -35.46 40.13
N VAL A 80 30.49 -35.01 41.30
CA VAL A 80 29.66 -34.39 42.34
C VAL A 80 30.05 -32.92 42.43
N ILE A 81 29.04 -32.04 42.50
CA ILE A 81 29.24 -30.60 42.68
C ILE A 81 28.68 -30.13 44.03
N SER A 82 29.32 -29.10 44.57
CA SER A 82 28.87 -28.40 45.77
C SER A 82 27.67 -27.49 45.47
N GLN A 83 26.85 -27.24 46.49
CA GLN A 83 25.76 -26.27 46.40
C GLN A 83 26.26 -24.85 46.10
N ASN A 84 27.43 -24.45 46.62
CA ASN A 84 28.01 -23.13 46.38
C ASN A 84 28.32 -22.89 44.89
N LEU A 85 28.77 -23.93 44.17
CA LEU A 85 28.99 -23.83 42.72
C LEU A 85 27.68 -23.60 41.98
N LEU A 86 26.59 -24.25 42.42
CA LEU A 86 25.27 -24.08 41.85
C LEU A 86 24.70 -22.67 42.10
N GLU A 87 24.84 -22.16 43.33
CA GLU A 87 24.43 -20.80 43.70
C GLU A 87 25.20 -19.72 42.93
N ARG A 88 26.48 -19.96 42.63
CA ARG A 88 27.28 -19.07 41.78
C ARG A 88 26.72 -19.00 40.36
N ILE A 89 26.42 -20.14 39.75
CA ILE A 89 25.83 -20.18 38.40
C ILE A 89 24.45 -19.51 38.41
N GLU A 90 23.68 -19.70 39.47
CA GLU A 90 22.40 -19.00 39.63
C GLU A 90 22.57 -17.48 39.68
N ALA A 91 23.56 -17.00 40.42
CA ALA A 91 23.89 -15.58 40.50
C ALA A 91 24.36 -15.02 39.14
N ASP A 92 25.22 -15.75 38.42
CA ASP A 92 25.70 -15.37 37.09
C ASP A 92 24.52 -15.26 36.09
N ILE A 93 23.55 -16.17 36.19
CA ILE A 93 22.33 -16.15 35.40
C ILE A 93 21.45 -14.93 35.74
N ASP A 94 21.29 -14.62 37.03
CA ASP A 94 20.51 -13.46 37.46
C ASP A 94 21.17 -12.14 37.04
N GLU A 95 22.51 -12.08 37.12
CA GLU A 95 23.29 -10.96 36.61
C GLU A 95 23.09 -10.81 35.09
N CYS A 96 23.20 -11.89 34.32
CA CYS A 96 22.98 -11.91 32.88
C CYS A 96 21.61 -11.36 32.45
N ILE A 97 20.54 -11.75 33.16
CA ILE A 97 19.20 -11.20 32.91
C ILE A 97 19.19 -9.69 33.19
N SER A 98 19.78 -9.25 34.30
CA SER A 98 19.76 -7.86 34.75
C SER A 98 20.61 -6.93 33.87
N SER A 99 21.82 -7.37 33.51
CA SER A 99 22.79 -6.65 32.69
C SER A 99 22.45 -6.70 31.20
N LYS A 100 21.56 -7.62 30.79
CA LYS A 100 21.24 -7.93 29.39
C LYS A 100 22.47 -8.44 28.63
N SER A 101 23.25 -9.29 29.27
CA SER A 101 24.46 -9.90 28.71
C SER A 101 24.24 -11.37 28.35
N TYR A 102 25.35 -12.11 28.26
CA TYR A 102 25.40 -13.55 28.10
C TYR A 102 26.26 -14.18 29.21
N VAL A 103 26.14 -15.50 29.39
CA VAL A 103 27.03 -16.32 30.22
C VAL A 103 27.58 -17.44 29.35
N ASP A 104 28.90 -17.56 29.32
CA ASP A 104 29.58 -18.72 28.75
C ASP A 104 29.74 -19.80 29.81
N LEU A 105 29.03 -20.92 29.64
CA LEU A 105 29.09 -22.03 30.59
C LEU A 105 30.42 -22.78 30.53
N GLN A 106 31.15 -22.73 29.41
CA GLN A 106 32.41 -23.45 29.26
C GLN A 106 33.54 -22.78 30.07
N SER A 107 33.57 -21.46 30.14
CA SER A 107 34.52 -20.73 30.99
C SER A 107 34.13 -20.71 32.47
N ASN A 108 32.83 -20.78 32.79
CA ASN A 108 32.35 -20.74 34.17
C ASN A 108 32.27 -22.11 34.87
N LEU A 109 32.19 -23.21 34.11
CA LEU A 109 32.13 -24.57 34.66
C LEU A 109 33.47 -25.31 34.57
N PRO A 110 33.74 -26.25 35.49
CA PRO A 110 34.89 -27.13 35.35
C PRO A 110 34.84 -27.97 34.07
N ASN A 111 35.97 -28.11 33.38
CA ASN A 111 36.13 -28.97 32.19
C ASN A 111 35.80 -30.46 32.42
N ALA A 112 35.67 -30.86 33.69
CA ALA A 112 35.27 -32.20 34.12
C ALA A 112 33.80 -32.54 33.83
N LEU A 113 32.96 -31.53 33.56
CA LEU A 113 31.55 -31.72 33.27
C LEU A 113 31.35 -31.98 31.78
N ASN A 114 30.48 -32.94 31.47
CA ASN A 114 30.02 -33.19 30.10
C ASN A 114 28.72 -32.42 29.82
N ASP A 115 28.30 -32.38 28.55
CA ASP A 115 27.09 -31.67 28.12
C ASP A 115 25.82 -32.10 28.86
N ASP A 116 25.73 -33.39 29.23
CA ASP A 116 24.61 -33.93 30.01
C ASP A 116 24.59 -33.39 31.45
N ASP A 117 25.77 -33.26 32.05
CA ASP A 117 25.95 -32.71 33.39
C ASP A 117 25.65 -31.19 33.39
N ILE A 118 26.06 -30.47 32.35
CA ILE A 118 25.73 -29.05 32.15
C ILE A 118 24.21 -28.87 32.03
N LYS A 119 23.53 -29.66 31.19
CA LYS A 119 22.06 -29.61 31.06
C LYS A 119 21.34 -29.85 32.39
N LEU A 120 21.80 -30.83 33.18
CA LEU A 120 21.22 -31.10 34.50
C LEU A 120 21.40 -29.95 35.49
N ILE A 121 22.52 -29.24 35.43
CA ILE A 121 22.76 -28.04 36.25
C ILE A 121 21.84 -26.91 35.80
N VAL A 122 21.82 -26.64 34.49
CA VAL A 122 20.99 -25.62 33.85
C VAL A 122 19.52 -25.85 34.20
N ASP A 123 18.98 -27.06 34.04
CA ASP A 123 17.59 -27.41 34.38
C ASP A 123 17.26 -27.20 35.86
N LYS A 124 18.23 -27.43 36.75
CA LYS A 124 18.03 -27.26 38.19
C LYS A 124 18.06 -25.78 38.61
N VAL A 125 18.86 -24.96 37.95
CA VAL A 125 19.03 -23.53 38.26
C VAL A 125 17.98 -22.68 37.55
N LEU A 126 17.58 -23.04 36.33
CA LEU A 126 16.58 -22.31 35.55
C LEU A 126 15.16 -22.60 36.03
N THR A 127 14.67 -21.75 36.93
CA THR A 127 13.25 -21.72 37.28
C THR A 127 12.37 -21.33 36.09
N LEU A 128 11.09 -21.71 36.11
CA LEU A 128 10.09 -21.38 35.07
C LEU A 128 10.01 -19.89 34.73
N GLN A 129 10.33 -18.99 35.67
CA GLN A 129 10.35 -17.55 35.43
C GLN A 129 11.63 -17.12 34.69
N LYS A 130 12.79 -17.65 35.08
CA LYS A 130 14.08 -17.36 34.44
C LYS A 130 14.14 -17.90 33.01
N GLN A 131 13.54 -19.06 32.74
CA GLN A 131 13.44 -19.67 31.41
C GLN A 131 12.77 -18.78 30.35
N ARG A 132 11.86 -17.87 30.75
CA ARG A 132 11.20 -16.97 29.79
C ARG A 132 12.11 -15.87 29.26
N ASN A 133 13.18 -15.56 30.00
CA ASN A 133 14.08 -14.45 29.74
C ASN A 133 15.45 -14.90 29.24
N ILE A 134 15.70 -16.20 29.13
CA ILE A 134 16.99 -16.78 28.75
C ILE A 134 16.80 -17.67 27.52
N ILE A 135 17.74 -17.57 26.61
CA ILE A 135 17.83 -18.36 25.38
C ILE A 135 19.14 -19.13 25.44
N ILE A 136 19.06 -20.44 25.23
CA ILE A 136 20.21 -21.35 25.30
C ILE A 136 20.64 -21.65 23.87
N LEU A 137 21.86 -21.24 23.50
CA LEU A 137 22.47 -21.53 22.20
C LEU A 137 23.83 -22.18 22.46
N GLY A 138 23.94 -23.47 22.14
CA GLY A 138 25.14 -24.25 22.47
C GLY A 138 25.45 -24.21 23.98
N ASN A 139 26.66 -23.74 24.33
CA ASN A 139 27.14 -23.57 25.70
C ASN A 139 26.88 -22.18 26.29
N TYR A 140 26.15 -21.31 25.57
CA TYR A 140 25.89 -19.94 25.97
C TYR A 140 24.46 -19.78 26.47
N LEU A 141 24.32 -19.05 27.58
CA LEU A 141 23.04 -18.55 28.08
C LEU A 141 22.93 -17.07 27.75
N LEU A 142 22.08 -16.72 26.80
CA LEU A 142 21.86 -15.34 26.37
C LEU A 142 20.57 -14.80 26.97
N SER A 143 20.63 -13.58 27.51
CA SER A 143 19.41 -12.87 27.87
C SER A 143 18.58 -12.56 26.63
N LYS A 144 17.26 -12.73 26.70
CA LYS A 144 16.35 -12.38 25.59
C LYS A 144 16.48 -10.91 25.19
N ALA A 145 16.72 -10.03 26.17
CA ALA A 145 16.95 -8.61 25.94
C ALA A 145 18.23 -8.33 25.13
N PHE A 146 19.26 -9.19 25.25
CA PHE A 146 20.47 -9.12 24.45
C PHE A 146 20.14 -9.40 22.97
N ILE A 147 19.44 -10.50 22.68
CA ILE A 147 19.04 -10.85 21.30
C ILE A 147 18.09 -9.80 20.72
N GLU A 148 17.14 -9.28 21.50
CA GLU A 148 16.28 -8.18 21.07
C GLU A 148 17.10 -6.93 20.71
N SER A 149 18.20 -6.66 21.41
CA SER A 149 19.07 -5.53 21.09
C SER A 149 19.86 -5.74 19.79
N LEU A 150 20.18 -6.98 19.42
CA LEU A 150 20.78 -7.34 18.13
C LEU A 150 19.73 -7.22 17.00
N MET A 151 18.52 -7.73 17.22
CA MET A 151 17.43 -7.63 16.25
C MET A 151 17.04 -6.18 15.91
N LYS A 152 17.22 -5.24 16.85
CA LYS A 152 17.02 -3.80 16.61
C LYS A 152 17.93 -3.24 15.51
N GLU A 153 19.12 -3.77 15.35
CA GLU A 153 20.03 -3.34 14.27
C GLU A 153 19.52 -3.78 12.90
N CYS A 154 18.81 -4.90 12.86
CA CYS A 154 18.14 -5.39 11.67
C CYS A 154 16.82 -4.66 11.36
N GLU A 155 16.25 -3.85 12.27
CA GLU A 155 14.94 -3.20 12.06
C GLU A 155 14.95 -2.25 10.86
N ILE A 156 16.03 -1.47 10.67
CA ILE A 156 16.13 -0.54 9.54
C ILE A 156 16.16 -1.30 8.22
N TYR A 157 16.96 -2.37 8.16
CA TYR A 157 17.03 -3.24 6.98
C TYR A 157 15.69 -3.93 6.71
N LEU A 158 15.04 -4.44 7.76
CA LEU A 158 13.72 -5.06 7.68
C LEU A 158 12.68 -4.09 7.11
N GLN A 159 12.66 -2.84 7.56
CA GLN A 159 11.73 -1.82 7.04
C GLN A 159 11.97 -1.51 5.57
N ASP A 160 13.23 -1.44 5.11
CA ASP A 160 13.55 -1.20 3.70
C ASP A 160 13.13 -2.38 2.81
N GLN A 161 13.43 -3.62 3.26
CA GLN A 161 13.02 -4.82 2.54
C GLN A 161 11.50 -4.96 2.45
N VAL A 162 10.78 -4.67 3.54
CA VAL A 162 9.32 -4.68 3.54
C VAL A 162 8.75 -3.66 2.55
N LYS A 163 9.31 -2.45 2.46
CA LYS A 163 8.86 -1.44 1.49
C LYS A 163 9.06 -1.93 0.06
N ARG A 164 10.25 -2.42 -0.27
CA ARG A 164 10.56 -2.99 -1.60
C ARG A 164 9.61 -4.11 -1.97
N LEU A 165 9.33 -5.02 -1.03
CA LEU A 165 8.48 -6.19 -1.22
C LEU A 165 6.99 -5.83 -1.44
N VAL A 166 6.51 -4.72 -0.86
CA VAL A 166 5.15 -4.18 -1.11
C VAL A 166 5.09 -3.42 -2.45
N GLU A 167 6.13 -2.66 -2.78
CA GLU A 167 6.23 -1.89 -4.04
C GLU A 167 6.40 -2.79 -5.27
N SER A 168 7.20 -3.86 -5.16
CA SER A 168 7.42 -4.85 -6.23
C SER A 168 6.18 -5.70 -6.51
N GLY A 169 5.22 -5.74 -5.59
CA GLY A 169 3.99 -6.53 -5.71
C GLY A 169 4.15 -7.99 -5.33
N GLU A 170 5.32 -8.44 -4.87
CA GLU A 170 5.56 -9.80 -4.39
C GLU A 170 4.67 -10.17 -3.20
N TYR A 171 4.42 -9.22 -2.29
CA TYR A 171 3.45 -9.40 -1.20
C TYR A 171 2.04 -9.71 -1.71
N GLN A 172 1.66 -9.09 -2.83
CA GLN A 172 0.33 -9.24 -3.42
C GLN A 172 0.17 -10.63 -4.04
N GLN A 173 1.22 -11.10 -4.72
CA GLN A 173 1.30 -12.45 -5.28
C GLN A 173 1.20 -13.49 -4.16
N TYR A 174 1.94 -13.32 -3.07
CA TYR A 174 1.85 -14.18 -1.89
C TYR A 174 0.43 -14.22 -1.28
N GLN A 175 -0.24 -13.07 -1.15
CA GLN A 175 -1.63 -13.05 -0.68
C GLN A 175 -2.59 -13.75 -1.64
N THR A 176 -2.43 -13.59 -2.96
CA THR A 176 -3.25 -14.30 -3.93
C THR A 176 -2.99 -15.80 -3.90
N ASP A 177 -1.75 -16.23 -3.75
CA ASP A 177 -1.36 -17.63 -3.68
C ASP A 177 -1.90 -18.31 -2.42
N LEU A 178 -1.86 -17.63 -1.27
CA LEU A 178 -2.52 -18.07 -0.04
C LEU A 178 -4.04 -18.28 -0.23
N ARG A 179 -4.72 -17.37 -0.95
CA ARG A 179 -6.17 -17.48 -1.22
C ARG A 179 -6.51 -18.56 -2.24
N VAL A 180 -5.63 -18.81 -3.21
CA VAL A 180 -5.77 -19.87 -4.22
C VAL A 180 -5.47 -21.24 -3.60
N SER A 181 -4.46 -21.33 -2.73
CA SER A 181 -4.05 -22.54 -2.03
C SER A 181 -5.07 -22.97 -0.96
N ASN A 182 -5.76 -22.02 -0.31
CA ASN A 182 -6.84 -22.31 0.65
C ASN A 182 -8.20 -22.62 0.00
N LYS A 183 -8.28 -22.86 -1.32
CA LYS A 183 -9.47 -23.49 -1.91
C LYS A 183 -9.40 -25.00 -1.68
N PRO A 184 -10.27 -25.60 -0.84
CA PRO A 184 -10.31 -27.05 -0.73
C PRO A 184 -10.75 -27.66 -2.07
N GLN A 185 -9.96 -28.59 -2.59
CA GLN A 185 -10.35 -29.44 -3.72
C GLN A 185 -11.38 -30.48 -3.25
N LYS A 186 -12.66 -30.18 -3.51
CA LYS A 186 -13.85 -31.03 -3.71
C LYS A 186 -14.26 -32.09 -2.66
N GLY A 187 -15.51 -31.92 -2.20
CA GLY A 187 -16.37 -33.00 -1.70
C GLY A 187 -17.78 -32.51 -1.38
N ASP A 188 -18.67 -32.62 -2.37
CA ASP A 188 -20.16 -32.67 -2.31
C ASP A 188 -20.98 -31.50 -1.72
N ASP A 189 -22.18 -31.35 -2.30
CA ASP A 189 -23.21 -30.35 -2.02
C ASP A 189 -23.44 -30.07 -0.53
N LEU A 190 -23.33 -28.80 -0.12
CA LEU A 190 -24.17 -28.19 0.91
C LEU A 190 -24.16 -26.67 0.73
N GLU A 191 -25.26 -26.14 0.18
CA GLU A 191 -25.62 -24.73 0.21
C GLU A 191 -25.71 -24.23 1.67
N GLU A 192 -24.70 -23.50 2.15
CA GLU A 192 -24.89 -22.64 3.32
C GLU A 192 -25.00 -21.16 2.93
N LYS A 193 -26.24 -20.71 3.10
CA LYS A 193 -26.77 -19.36 2.93
C LYS A 193 -26.07 -18.37 3.85
N VAL A 194 -25.52 -17.32 3.25
CA VAL A 194 -25.45 -16.00 3.91
C VAL A 194 -26.03 -14.93 2.98
N ASP A 195 -27.25 -14.56 3.33
CA ASP A 195 -27.94 -13.28 3.16
C ASP A 195 -28.03 -12.57 1.79
N LYS A 196 -28.63 -13.28 0.84
CA LYS A 196 -29.45 -12.68 -0.25
C LYS A 196 -30.89 -12.31 0.18
N ARG A 197 -31.12 -12.03 1.47
CA ARG A 197 -32.44 -11.66 2.01
C ARG A 197 -32.65 -10.15 2.14
N GLU A 198 -31.58 -9.35 2.16
CA GLU A 198 -31.68 -7.89 2.29
C GLU A 198 -31.79 -7.16 0.94
N GLU A 199 -31.22 -7.73 -0.14
CA GLU A 199 -31.27 -7.14 -1.48
C GLU A 199 -32.63 -7.33 -2.19
N ARG A 200 -33.38 -8.38 -1.83
CA ARG A 200 -34.74 -8.63 -2.34
C ARG A 200 -35.82 -7.79 -1.65
N ARG A 201 -35.55 -7.23 -0.45
CA ARG A 201 -36.52 -6.39 0.28
C ARG A 201 -36.57 -4.93 -0.21
N LYS A 202 -35.59 -4.47 -0.99
CA LYS A 202 -35.60 -3.13 -1.62
C LYS A 202 -36.17 -3.08 -3.04
N LYS A 203 -36.39 -4.23 -3.71
CA LYS A 203 -36.97 -4.29 -5.06
C LYS A 203 -38.47 -4.65 -5.12
N ALA A 204 -39.13 -4.81 -3.97
CA ALA A 204 -40.56 -5.15 -3.87
C ALA A 204 -41.46 -4.02 -3.32
N ALA A 205 -40.95 -2.79 -3.17
CA ALA A 205 -41.74 -1.64 -2.70
C ALA A 205 -42.20 -0.68 -3.83
N GLY A 206 -42.19 -1.12 -5.09
CA GLY A 206 -42.54 -0.28 -6.24
C GLY A 206 -43.32 -1.05 -7.30
N GLY A 207 -44.45 -1.65 -6.94
CA GLY A 207 -45.38 -2.20 -7.93
C GLY A 207 -46.36 -1.13 -8.42
N LYS A 208 -46.42 -0.90 -9.74
CA LYS A 208 -47.61 -1.14 -10.57
C LYS A 208 -47.48 -0.63 -12.01
N SER A 209 -48.08 -1.42 -12.92
CA SER A 209 -48.44 -1.16 -14.32
C SER A 209 -47.33 -1.47 -15.34
N GLY A 210 -47.45 -2.38 -16.30
CA GLY A 210 -48.59 -3.19 -16.76
C GLY A 210 -48.30 -3.71 -18.17
N GLY A 211 -48.74 -4.93 -18.47
CA GLY A 211 -48.87 -5.50 -19.84
C GLY A 211 -47.54 -5.81 -20.56
N GLY A 212 -47.32 -6.92 -21.25
CA GLY A 212 -48.16 -7.99 -21.75
C GLY A 212 -47.44 -8.63 -22.94
N THR A 213 -47.54 -9.96 -23.03
CA THR A 213 -47.54 -10.77 -24.27
C THR A 213 -46.30 -10.91 -25.19
N GLN A 214 -46.09 -12.17 -25.60
CA GLN A 214 -45.20 -12.71 -26.65
C GLN A 214 -43.70 -12.74 -26.29
N GLY A 215 -42.96 -13.84 -26.33
CA GLY A 215 -43.17 -15.14 -26.94
C GLY A 215 -41.83 -15.67 -27.45
N ARG A 216 -41.61 -16.98 -27.29
CA ARG A 216 -40.66 -17.84 -28.01
C ARG A 216 -39.36 -18.24 -27.30
N GLU A 217 -39.41 -19.48 -26.81
CA GLU A 217 -38.31 -20.35 -26.44
C GLU A 217 -37.27 -20.50 -27.57
N THR A 218 -36.00 -20.69 -27.24
CA THR A 218 -35.20 -21.83 -27.75
C THR A 218 -33.97 -22.04 -26.88
N LYS A 219 -33.87 -23.24 -26.29
CA LYS A 219 -32.65 -23.83 -25.74
C LYS A 219 -31.64 -24.05 -26.88
N THR A 220 -30.40 -23.61 -26.71
CA THR A 220 -29.27 -24.13 -27.49
C THR A 220 -28.11 -24.50 -26.58
N LYS A 221 -27.52 -25.65 -26.93
CA LYS A 221 -26.61 -26.48 -26.14
C LYS A 221 -25.26 -25.80 -25.88
N SER A 222 -24.77 -25.98 -24.66
CA SER A 222 -23.39 -25.79 -24.24
C SER A 222 -22.42 -26.57 -25.14
N THR A 223 -21.55 -25.85 -25.85
CA THR A 223 -20.40 -26.42 -26.57
C THR A 223 -19.20 -26.48 -25.62
N LYS A 224 -18.82 -27.71 -25.27
CA LYS A 224 -17.57 -28.04 -24.57
C LYS A 224 -16.37 -27.55 -25.38
N LYS A 225 -15.48 -26.76 -24.75
CA LYS A 225 -14.15 -26.46 -25.27
C LYS A 225 -13.23 -27.69 -25.12
N PRO A 226 -12.30 -27.92 -26.07
CA PRO A 226 -11.55 -29.17 -26.17
C PRO A 226 -10.37 -29.23 -25.18
N THR A 227 -10.27 -30.37 -24.52
CA THR A 227 -9.10 -30.90 -23.81
C THR A 227 -7.90 -31.03 -24.75
N LYS A 228 -6.77 -30.39 -24.40
CA LYS A 228 -5.47 -30.65 -25.03
C LYS A 228 -4.99 -32.04 -24.64
N MET A 229 -4.79 -32.88 -25.66
CA MET A 229 -4.19 -34.19 -25.57
C MET A 229 -2.71 -34.08 -25.16
N VAL A 230 -2.36 -34.95 -24.23
CA VAL A 230 -1.00 -35.39 -23.90
C VAL A 230 -0.38 -36.05 -25.13
N LYS A 231 0.83 -35.64 -25.49
CA LYS A 231 1.74 -36.43 -26.33
C LYS A 231 3.02 -36.60 -25.51
N ASN A 232 3.24 -37.84 -25.06
CA ASN A 232 4.55 -38.34 -24.66
C ASN A 232 5.40 -38.47 -25.92
N ASP A 233 6.63 -37.98 -25.86
CA ASP A 233 7.80 -38.60 -26.47
C ASP A 233 9.00 -38.29 -25.57
N GLU A 234 9.76 -39.35 -25.28
CA GLU A 234 10.92 -39.43 -24.39
C GLU A 234 12.16 -38.82 -25.07
N ASP A 235 12.95 -38.00 -24.36
CA ASP A 235 14.35 -38.31 -23.98
C ASP A 235 15.15 -37.08 -23.51
N ASP A 236 15.98 -37.37 -22.50
CA ASP A 236 17.17 -36.67 -21.97
C ASP A 236 17.07 -35.35 -21.18
N ARG A 237 17.25 -35.54 -19.86
CA ARG A 237 18.02 -34.74 -18.86
C ARG A 237 17.69 -33.26 -18.68
N ASP A 238 17.05 -32.94 -17.55
CA ASP A 238 17.77 -32.36 -16.41
C ASP A 238 16.96 -32.48 -15.12
N GLU A 239 17.68 -32.69 -14.01
CA GLU A 239 17.16 -33.02 -12.69
C GLU A 239 16.16 -31.98 -12.14
N VAL A 240 15.03 -32.52 -11.68
CA VAL A 240 13.97 -31.81 -11.00
C VAL A 240 14.37 -31.55 -9.55
N GLY A 241 14.84 -30.34 -9.26
CA GLY A 241 14.91 -29.80 -7.90
C GLY A 241 13.52 -29.33 -7.45
N VAL A 242 12.85 -30.17 -6.65
CA VAL A 242 11.53 -29.95 -6.04
C VAL A 242 11.39 -28.56 -5.40
N SER A 243 10.50 -27.73 -5.93
CA SER A 243 10.09 -26.44 -5.37
C SER A 243 9.34 -26.68 -4.05
N LYS A 244 10.05 -26.56 -2.92
CA LYS A 244 9.41 -26.52 -1.59
C LYS A 244 8.50 -25.28 -1.50
N LYS A 245 7.26 -25.51 -1.06
CA LYS A 245 6.26 -24.49 -0.68
C LYS A 245 6.91 -23.38 0.16
N GLY A 246 7.22 -22.24 -0.45
CA GLY A 246 7.92 -21.14 0.23
C GLY A 246 6.95 -20.25 0.98
N SER A 247 7.04 -20.23 2.30
CA SER A 247 6.66 -19.04 3.09
C SER A 247 7.43 -17.85 2.53
N LEU A 248 6.75 -16.73 2.25
CA LEU A 248 7.43 -15.50 1.83
C LEU A 248 8.47 -15.09 2.88
N GLN A 249 9.74 -15.12 2.50
CA GLN A 249 10.85 -14.68 3.34
C GLN A 249 11.15 -13.22 3.02
N VAL A 250 11.07 -12.37 4.04
CA VAL A 250 11.39 -10.94 3.98
C VAL A 250 12.89 -10.72 4.13
N VAL A 251 13.54 -11.56 4.95
CA VAL A 251 14.98 -11.50 5.25
C VAL A 251 15.55 -12.93 5.28
N CYS A 252 16.73 -13.12 4.66
CA CYS A 252 17.50 -14.36 4.68
C CYS A 252 18.42 -14.44 5.92
N VAL A 253 18.76 -15.67 6.36
CA VAL A 253 19.66 -15.88 7.51
C VAL A 253 21.03 -15.22 7.28
N GLU A 254 21.58 -15.35 6.08
CA GLU A 254 22.85 -14.75 5.66
C GLU A 254 22.87 -13.20 5.75
N ASP A 255 21.71 -12.56 5.54
CA ASP A 255 21.60 -11.10 5.68
C ASP A 255 21.58 -10.70 7.16
N VAL A 256 20.95 -11.50 8.02
CA VAL A 256 20.96 -11.29 9.47
C VAL A 256 22.36 -11.45 10.01
N GLU A 257 23.09 -12.51 9.61
CA GLU A 257 24.49 -12.77 10.00
C GLU A 257 25.38 -11.56 9.72
N LYS A 258 25.37 -11.04 8.48
CA LYS A 258 26.19 -9.88 8.09
C LYS A 258 25.85 -8.60 8.86
N LEU A 259 24.59 -8.45 9.28
CA LEU A 259 24.15 -7.27 10.01
C LEU A 259 24.58 -7.32 11.48
N ILE A 260 24.60 -8.51 12.09
CA ILE A 260 24.97 -8.69 13.51
C ILE A 260 26.47 -8.97 13.70
N GLU A 261 27.19 -9.40 12.65
CA GLU A 261 28.60 -9.83 12.69
C GLU A 261 29.49 -8.89 13.50
N LYS A 262 29.49 -7.59 13.17
CA LYS A 262 30.34 -6.60 13.85
C LYS A 262 30.12 -6.54 15.36
N ARG A 263 28.86 -6.57 15.79
CA ARG A 263 28.52 -6.45 17.21
C ARG A 263 28.75 -7.76 17.96
N VAL A 264 28.53 -8.89 17.30
CA VAL A 264 28.80 -10.21 17.89
C VAL A 264 30.31 -10.47 17.98
N GLU A 265 31.10 -9.96 17.03
CA GLU A 265 32.57 -9.95 17.09
C GLU A 265 33.12 -9.07 18.22
N GLU A 266 32.58 -7.86 18.40
CA GLU A 266 32.94 -6.96 19.52
C GLU A 266 32.70 -7.61 20.89
N GLU A 267 31.65 -8.43 21.00
CA GLU A 267 31.29 -9.17 22.21
C GLU A 267 32.02 -10.52 22.35
N GLY A 268 32.83 -10.94 21.36
CA GLY A 268 33.60 -12.20 21.40
C GLY A 268 32.77 -13.47 21.20
N LEU A 269 31.59 -13.37 20.58
CA LEU A 269 30.63 -14.46 20.39
C LEU A 269 30.60 -15.00 18.94
N SER A 270 31.72 -14.88 18.21
CA SER A 270 31.80 -15.23 16.79
C SER A 270 31.43 -16.69 16.49
N GLU A 271 31.66 -17.59 17.44
CA GLU A 271 31.37 -19.03 17.31
C GLU A 271 29.87 -19.37 17.26
N ILE A 272 28.99 -18.46 17.72
CA ILE A 272 27.54 -18.68 17.78
C ILE A 272 26.73 -17.72 16.88
N ILE A 273 27.38 -17.00 15.97
CA ILE A 273 26.71 -16.07 15.04
C ILE A 273 25.60 -16.80 14.27
N ASP A 274 25.90 -17.98 13.71
CA ASP A 274 24.97 -18.79 12.94
C ASP A 274 23.74 -19.20 13.78
N ASP A 275 23.95 -19.57 15.04
CA ASP A 275 22.87 -19.95 15.96
C ASP A 275 21.97 -18.76 16.31
N ILE A 276 22.57 -17.57 16.53
CA ILE A 276 21.84 -16.33 16.79
C ILE A 276 21.02 -15.94 15.56
N ALA A 277 21.60 -16.02 14.35
CA ALA A 277 20.91 -15.67 13.12
C ALA A 277 19.76 -16.64 12.80
N ASN A 278 19.96 -17.95 12.99
CA ASN A 278 18.92 -18.96 12.84
C ASN A 278 17.75 -18.75 13.81
N TYR A 279 18.02 -18.25 15.02
CA TYR A 279 16.99 -17.88 15.98
C TYR A 279 16.27 -16.56 15.62
N ALA A 280 17.00 -15.55 15.17
CA ALA A 280 16.47 -14.21 14.90
C ALA A 280 15.68 -14.12 13.57
N ALA A 281 16.14 -14.79 12.52
CA ALA A 281 15.53 -14.76 11.19
C ALA A 281 14.02 -15.09 11.15
N PRO A 282 13.49 -16.16 11.79
CA PRO A 282 12.05 -16.43 11.79
C PRO A 282 11.23 -15.35 12.52
N ILE A 283 11.78 -14.76 13.59
CA ILE A 283 11.12 -13.69 14.36
C ILE A 283 11.05 -12.42 13.50
N LEU A 284 12.16 -12.03 12.88
CA LEU A 284 12.23 -10.89 11.97
C LEU A 284 11.31 -11.06 10.76
N ASN A 285 11.23 -12.26 10.18
CA ASN A 285 10.32 -12.55 9.08
C ASN A 285 8.84 -12.44 9.48
N SER A 286 8.46 -12.97 10.64
CA SER A 286 7.09 -12.82 11.17
C SER A 286 6.72 -11.35 11.36
N ASN A 287 7.61 -10.57 11.97
CA ASN A 287 7.42 -9.14 12.17
C ASN A 287 7.37 -8.38 10.83
N GLY A 288 8.26 -8.71 9.89
CA GLY A 288 8.29 -8.14 8.54
C GLY A 288 6.98 -8.35 7.78
N LEU A 289 6.41 -9.57 7.85
CA LEU A 289 5.13 -9.88 7.22
C LEU A 289 3.96 -9.10 7.84
N GLU A 290 3.98 -8.86 9.15
CA GLU A 290 2.97 -8.03 9.82
C GLU A 290 3.07 -6.55 9.40
N ILE A 291 4.30 -6.02 9.32
CA ILE A 291 4.54 -4.65 8.84
C ILE A 291 4.11 -4.53 7.36
N ALA A 292 4.45 -5.52 6.53
CA ALA A 292 4.04 -5.58 5.12
C ALA A 292 2.52 -5.57 4.97
N ARG A 293 1.80 -6.31 5.84
CA ARG A 293 0.33 -6.30 5.88
C ARG A 293 -0.23 -4.90 6.13
N LYS A 294 0.25 -4.21 7.16
CA LYS A 294 -0.22 -2.87 7.55
C LYS A 294 0.06 -1.84 6.45
N LEU A 295 1.25 -1.90 5.85
CA LEU A 295 1.62 -1.03 4.72
C LEU A 295 0.76 -1.31 3.49
N TYR A 296 0.51 -2.57 3.16
CA TYR A 296 -0.34 -2.93 2.03
C TYR A 296 -1.79 -2.46 2.20
N GLU A 297 -2.38 -2.67 3.38
CA GLU A 297 -3.75 -2.22 3.68
C GLU A 297 -3.90 -0.70 3.54
N THR A 298 -2.92 0.06 4.03
CA THR A 298 -2.88 1.53 3.90
C THR A 298 -2.72 1.96 2.44
N THR A 299 -1.76 1.36 1.73
CA THR A 299 -1.46 1.70 0.32
C THR A 299 -2.63 1.41 -0.63
N VAL A 300 -3.36 0.31 -0.42
CA VAL A 300 -4.53 -0.06 -1.22
C VAL A 300 -5.73 0.85 -0.93
N ALA A 301 -5.92 1.23 0.34
CA ALA A 301 -6.97 2.17 0.73
C ALA A 301 -6.76 3.54 0.07
N ASP A 302 -5.52 4.05 0.09
CA ASP A 302 -5.18 5.34 -0.50
C ASP A 302 -5.31 5.35 -2.03
N ARG A 303 -4.83 4.30 -2.72
CA ARG A 303 -5.00 4.18 -4.18
C ARG A 303 -6.47 4.11 -4.59
N THR A 304 -7.30 3.43 -3.82
CA THR A 304 -8.74 3.30 -4.12
C THR A 304 -9.49 4.60 -3.84
N ALA A 305 -9.14 5.31 -2.77
CA ALA A 305 -9.72 6.60 -2.42
C ALA A 305 -9.32 7.68 -3.44
N ALA A 306 -8.04 7.77 -3.79
CA ALA A 306 -7.53 8.70 -4.80
C ALA A 306 -8.21 8.49 -6.15
N ARG A 307 -8.30 7.22 -6.62
CA ARG A 307 -8.98 6.90 -7.90
C ARG A 307 -10.46 7.32 -7.90
N ARG A 308 -11.17 7.11 -6.78
CA ARG A 308 -12.58 7.54 -6.64
C ARG A 308 -12.74 9.05 -6.62
N HIS A 309 -11.80 9.77 -6.02
CA HIS A 309 -11.81 11.24 -6.02
C HIS A 309 -11.62 11.78 -7.43
N THR A 310 -10.58 11.32 -8.14
CA THR A 310 -10.29 11.70 -9.53
C THR A 310 -11.47 11.41 -10.46
N HIS A 311 -12.12 10.24 -10.32
CA HIS A 311 -13.32 9.91 -11.10
C HIS A 311 -14.48 10.87 -10.84
N ASN A 312 -14.78 11.16 -9.57
CA ASN A 312 -15.86 12.06 -9.21
C ASN A 312 -15.60 13.50 -9.70
N ASP A 313 -14.37 13.99 -9.60
CA ASP A 313 -13.99 15.33 -10.05
C ASP A 313 -14.13 15.46 -11.56
N ALA A 314 -13.56 14.51 -12.32
CA ALA A 314 -13.67 14.48 -13.77
C ALA A 314 -15.14 14.43 -14.20
N GLN A 315 -15.94 13.54 -13.59
CA GLN A 315 -17.37 13.45 -13.87
C GLN A 315 -18.11 14.76 -13.56
N ASN A 316 -17.78 15.43 -12.44
CA ASN A 316 -18.40 16.69 -12.08
C ASN A 316 -18.05 17.80 -13.06
N LYS A 317 -16.80 17.88 -13.51
CA LYS A 317 -16.31 18.86 -14.49
C LYS A 317 -16.96 18.65 -15.85
N VAL A 318 -16.97 17.43 -16.37
CA VAL A 318 -17.62 17.10 -17.65
C VAL A 318 -19.12 17.38 -17.61
N ASN A 319 -19.81 17.04 -16.50
CA ASN A 319 -21.23 17.37 -16.34
C ASN A 319 -21.51 18.88 -16.29
N ALA A 320 -20.61 19.67 -15.70
CA ALA A 320 -20.75 21.13 -15.69
C ALA A 320 -20.63 21.70 -17.11
N LEU A 321 -19.59 21.29 -17.85
CA LEU A 321 -19.38 21.70 -19.24
C LEU A 321 -20.54 21.28 -20.16
N LEU A 322 -21.05 20.06 -20.03
CA LEU A 322 -22.24 19.62 -20.78
C LEU A 322 -23.50 20.42 -20.41
N GLY A 323 -23.62 20.80 -19.15
CA GLY A 323 -24.65 21.72 -18.67
C GLY A 323 -24.59 23.06 -19.39
N ASP A 324 -23.39 23.61 -19.53
CA ASP A 324 -23.11 24.88 -20.21
C ASP A 324 -23.35 24.78 -21.72
N VAL A 325 -22.88 23.72 -22.38
CA VAL A 325 -23.11 23.46 -23.82
C VAL A 325 -24.61 23.51 -24.15
N ARG A 326 -25.45 22.83 -23.36
CA ARG A 326 -26.90 22.84 -23.53
C ARG A 326 -27.51 24.24 -23.32
N LEU A 327 -26.96 25.04 -22.41
CA LEU A 327 -27.44 26.41 -22.18
C LEU A 327 -26.99 27.36 -23.29
N PHE A 328 -25.78 27.19 -23.83
CA PHE A 328 -25.31 27.90 -25.01
C PHE A 328 -26.11 27.55 -26.25
N GLU A 329 -26.46 26.27 -26.46
CA GLU A 329 -27.33 25.83 -27.56
C GLU A 329 -28.67 26.60 -27.57
N LYS A 330 -29.29 26.81 -26.41
CA LYS A 330 -30.52 27.62 -26.31
C LYS A 330 -30.32 29.05 -26.78
N GLY A 331 -29.15 29.66 -26.53
CA GLY A 331 -28.80 30.98 -27.03
C GLY A 331 -28.51 31.00 -28.52
N VAL A 332 -27.81 29.99 -29.05
CA VAL A 332 -27.55 29.85 -30.49
C VAL A 332 -28.85 29.74 -31.28
N LYS A 333 -29.85 29.03 -30.76
CA LYS A 333 -31.18 28.90 -31.38
C LYS A 333 -31.94 30.23 -31.57
N CYS A 334 -31.51 31.33 -30.96
CA CYS A 334 -32.08 32.66 -31.18
C CYS A 334 -31.69 33.27 -32.55
N PHE A 335 -30.61 32.79 -33.18
CA PHE A 335 -30.07 33.35 -34.42
C PHE A 335 -30.64 32.68 -35.68
N THR A 336 -30.40 33.28 -36.85
CA THR A 336 -30.74 32.68 -38.16
C THR A 336 -29.91 31.43 -38.44
N VAL A 337 -30.40 30.54 -39.33
CA VAL A 337 -29.74 29.26 -39.65
C VAL A 337 -28.29 29.44 -40.08
N ASP A 338 -27.99 30.47 -40.89
CA ASP A 338 -26.63 30.75 -41.37
C ASP A 338 -25.68 31.17 -40.23
N ALA A 339 -26.18 31.96 -39.28
CA ALA A 339 -25.41 32.37 -38.10
C ALA A 339 -25.22 31.20 -37.13
N GLN A 340 -26.23 30.34 -36.97
CA GLN A 340 -26.17 29.17 -36.10
C GLN A 340 -25.03 28.22 -36.49
N GLN A 341 -24.81 27.98 -37.79
CA GLN A 341 -23.72 27.08 -38.25
C GLN A 341 -22.34 27.53 -37.74
N ASN A 342 -22.05 28.83 -37.81
CA ASN A 342 -20.78 29.39 -37.36
C ASN A 342 -20.65 29.36 -35.82
N LEU A 343 -21.74 29.62 -35.11
CA LEU A 343 -21.79 29.57 -33.64
C LEU A 343 -21.63 28.14 -33.11
N TYR A 344 -22.31 27.15 -33.70
CA TYR A 344 -22.14 25.74 -33.34
C TYR A 344 -20.71 25.27 -33.60
N LYS A 345 -20.13 25.64 -34.75
CA LYS A 345 -18.73 25.32 -35.06
C LYS A 345 -17.76 25.90 -34.04
N TYR A 346 -18.02 27.10 -33.52
CA TYR A 346 -17.19 27.69 -32.47
C TYR A 346 -17.37 26.95 -31.15
N LEU A 347 -18.61 26.72 -30.71
CA LEU A 347 -18.92 25.98 -29.48
C LEU A 347 -18.32 24.56 -29.47
N LEU A 348 -18.34 23.88 -30.62
CA LEU A 348 -17.72 22.57 -30.78
C LEU A 348 -16.21 22.64 -30.58
N LYS A 349 -15.54 23.62 -31.19
CA LYS A 349 -14.07 23.76 -31.14
C LYS A 349 -13.51 24.34 -29.84
N THR A 350 -14.37 24.81 -28.95
CA THR A 350 -13.99 25.36 -27.65
C THR A 350 -14.50 24.45 -26.53
N VAL A 351 -15.69 24.71 -25.99
CA VAL A 351 -16.23 24.02 -24.81
C VAL A 351 -16.38 22.51 -25.02
N CYS A 352 -16.77 22.09 -26.23
CA CYS A 352 -16.91 20.66 -26.53
C CYS A 352 -15.56 19.96 -26.73
N LEU A 353 -14.53 20.69 -27.18
CA LEU A 353 -13.16 20.20 -27.23
C LEU A 353 -12.58 20.06 -25.81
N ASP A 354 -12.91 20.99 -24.90
CA ASP A 354 -12.52 20.91 -23.48
C ASP A 354 -13.13 19.66 -22.81
N ILE A 355 -14.38 19.32 -23.14
CA ILE A 355 -15.00 18.05 -22.70
C ILE A 355 -14.21 16.83 -23.20
N LEU A 356 -13.79 16.84 -24.47
CA LEU A 356 -12.96 15.77 -25.01
C LEU A 356 -11.62 15.68 -24.29
N ASN A 357 -10.93 16.81 -24.06
CA ASN A 357 -9.65 16.83 -23.35
C ASN A 357 -9.80 16.24 -21.94
N GLU A 358 -10.84 16.62 -21.20
CA GLU A 358 -11.08 16.10 -19.86
C GLU A 358 -11.32 14.59 -19.80
N LEU A 359 -12.04 14.06 -20.79
CA LEU A 359 -12.23 12.62 -20.90
C LEU A 359 -10.91 11.91 -21.26
N LEU A 360 -10.06 12.52 -22.08
CA LEU A 360 -8.73 11.99 -22.39
C LEU A 360 -7.79 12.03 -21.19
N ASP A 361 -7.80 13.11 -20.40
CA ASP A 361 -7.02 13.25 -19.17
C ASP A 361 -7.44 12.24 -18.11
N TYR A 362 -8.75 12.03 -17.95
CA TYR A 362 -9.27 10.96 -17.10
C TYR A 362 -8.72 9.58 -17.51
N ILE A 363 -8.76 9.25 -18.81
CA ILE A 363 -8.24 7.97 -19.32
C ILE A 363 -6.71 7.87 -19.15
N ALA A 364 -5.98 8.96 -19.36
CA ALA A 364 -4.54 9.00 -19.13
C ALA A 364 -4.22 8.73 -17.66
N SER A 365 -4.95 9.39 -16.75
CA SER A 365 -4.81 9.21 -15.30
C SER A 365 -5.11 7.78 -14.85
N GLU A 366 -6.16 7.14 -15.37
CA GLU A 366 -6.48 5.73 -15.07
C GLU A 366 -5.38 4.75 -15.48
N ARG A 367 -4.55 5.13 -16.46
CA ARG A 367 -3.44 4.32 -16.95
C ARG A 367 -2.09 4.72 -16.37
N GLY A 368 -2.07 5.67 -15.43
CA GLY A 368 -0.83 6.19 -14.86
C GLY A 368 0.02 6.97 -15.86
N LEU A 369 -0.56 7.48 -16.95
CA LEU A 369 0.11 8.35 -17.89
C LEU A 369 -0.02 9.80 -17.39
N ASN A 370 1.12 10.47 -17.22
CA ASN A 370 1.14 11.88 -16.82
C ASN A 370 1.10 12.76 -18.08
N ILE A 371 -0.10 12.97 -18.60
CA ILE A 371 -0.40 13.69 -19.84
C ILE A 371 -1.35 14.83 -19.51
N ASP A 372 -1.18 15.95 -20.22
CA ASP A 372 -2.02 17.14 -20.14
C ASP A 372 -2.68 17.37 -21.50
N ALA A 373 -3.90 16.86 -21.67
CA ALA A 373 -4.63 16.85 -22.93
C ALA A 373 -5.09 18.25 -23.35
N ASP A 374 -5.19 19.20 -22.44
CA ASP A 374 -5.48 20.61 -22.75
C ASP A 374 -4.40 21.22 -23.65
N LYS A 375 -3.16 20.74 -23.55
CA LYS A 375 -2.04 21.18 -24.40
C LYS A 375 -1.94 20.46 -25.74
N PHE A 376 -2.80 19.47 -25.99
CA PHE A 376 -2.71 18.71 -27.23
C PHE A 376 -3.06 19.57 -28.44
N ASN A 377 -2.33 19.37 -29.54
CA ASN A 377 -2.77 19.74 -30.87
C ASN A 377 -3.64 18.62 -31.48
N ASN A 378 -4.26 18.86 -32.63
CA ASN A 378 -5.15 17.89 -33.26
C ASN A 378 -4.46 16.56 -33.62
N GLU A 379 -3.18 16.60 -34.00
CA GLU A 379 -2.41 15.40 -34.32
C GLU A 379 -2.07 14.57 -33.07
N GLN A 380 -1.71 15.24 -31.97
CA GLN A 380 -1.42 14.62 -30.68
C GLN A 380 -2.67 13.95 -30.11
N ARG A 381 -3.84 14.59 -30.19
CA ARG A 381 -5.13 13.95 -29.84
C ARG A 381 -5.38 12.70 -30.66
N GLN A 382 -5.19 12.79 -31.98
CA GLN A 382 -5.42 11.66 -32.88
C GLN A 382 -4.47 10.49 -32.59
N LYS A 383 -3.19 10.77 -32.33
CA LYS A 383 -2.20 9.76 -31.94
C LYS A 383 -2.58 9.09 -30.61
N PHE A 384 -2.87 9.89 -29.58
CA PHE A 384 -3.26 9.38 -28.28
C PHE A 384 -4.50 8.47 -28.35
N ILE A 385 -5.54 8.90 -29.08
CA ILE A 385 -6.75 8.09 -29.29
C ILE A 385 -6.44 6.78 -30.04
N ASN A 386 -5.51 6.82 -31.01
CA ASN A 386 -5.13 5.63 -31.76
C ASN A 386 -4.39 4.58 -30.91
N ASP A 387 -3.73 5.01 -29.84
CA ASP A 387 -3.01 4.18 -28.87
C ASP A 387 -3.93 3.63 -27.77
N LEU A 388 -5.21 4.05 -27.74
CA LEU A 388 -6.20 3.47 -26.83
C LEU A 388 -6.62 2.05 -27.26
N PRO A 389 -6.98 1.16 -26.31
CA PRO A 389 -7.66 -0.11 -26.55
C PRO A 389 -8.87 0.07 -27.45
N VAL A 390 -9.17 -0.98 -28.21
CA VAL A 390 -10.24 -1.02 -29.21
C VAL A 390 -11.59 -0.57 -28.65
N GLU A 391 -11.86 -0.88 -27.38
CA GLU A 391 -13.08 -0.50 -26.65
C GLU A 391 -13.26 1.03 -26.54
N TYR A 392 -12.19 1.78 -26.28
CA TYR A 392 -12.24 3.25 -26.18
C TYR A 392 -12.02 3.92 -27.53
N LYS A 393 -11.12 3.37 -28.34
CA LYS A 393 -10.68 3.98 -29.59
C LYS A 393 -11.83 4.30 -30.54
N SER A 394 -12.80 3.39 -30.68
CA SER A 394 -13.93 3.56 -31.60
C SER A 394 -14.80 4.77 -31.23
N SER A 395 -15.31 4.85 -30.00
CA SER A 395 -16.15 5.97 -29.55
C SER A 395 -15.39 7.29 -29.49
N PHE A 396 -14.13 7.29 -29.02
CA PHE A 396 -13.33 8.53 -28.95
C PHE A 396 -12.92 9.06 -30.33
N GLN A 397 -12.73 8.20 -31.33
CA GLN A 397 -12.53 8.63 -32.71
C GLN A 397 -13.78 9.30 -33.29
N ILE A 398 -14.98 8.82 -32.94
CA ILE A 398 -16.23 9.46 -33.34
C ILE A 398 -16.35 10.82 -32.64
N LEU A 399 -16.10 10.88 -31.34
CA LEU A 399 -16.15 12.11 -30.56
C LEU A 399 -15.19 13.19 -31.12
N LEU A 400 -13.93 12.84 -31.40
CA LEU A 400 -12.97 13.77 -32.01
C LEU A 400 -13.46 14.32 -33.36
N LYS A 401 -14.12 13.51 -34.19
CA LYS A 401 -14.69 13.97 -35.47
C LYS A 401 -15.82 14.97 -35.26
N THR A 402 -16.71 14.74 -34.29
CA THR A 402 -17.84 15.63 -34.03
C THR A 402 -17.41 17.03 -33.58
N VAL A 403 -16.35 17.13 -32.77
CA VAL A 403 -15.75 18.39 -32.32
C VAL A 403 -15.18 19.24 -33.47
N LEU A 404 -14.74 18.58 -34.56
CA LEU A 404 -14.28 19.26 -35.78
C LEU A 404 -15.42 19.58 -36.77
N GLY A 405 -16.62 19.05 -36.50
CA GLY A 405 -17.81 19.17 -37.32
C GLY A 405 -18.62 20.45 -37.07
N GLN A 406 -19.93 20.36 -37.31
CA GLN A 406 -20.89 21.46 -37.18
C GLN A 406 -22.21 21.05 -36.53
N ASN A 407 -22.38 19.76 -36.21
CA ASN A 407 -23.62 19.22 -35.67
C ASN A 407 -23.48 18.92 -34.17
N LEU A 408 -24.21 19.68 -33.35
CA LEU A 408 -24.15 19.52 -31.90
C LEU A 408 -24.86 18.25 -31.42
N ASP A 409 -25.93 17.81 -32.09
CA ASP A 409 -26.67 16.60 -31.68
C ASP A 409 -25.82 15.33 -31.86
N GLU A 410 -25.02 15.28 -32.93
CA GLU A 410 -24.03 14.22 -33.15
C GLU A 410 -22.97 14.21 -32.05
N PHE A 411 -22.49 15.38 -31.61
CA PHE A 411 -21.56 15.49 -30.50
C PHE A 411 -22.17 14.98 -29.18
N MET A 412 -23.40 15.41 -28.85
CA MET A 412 -24.07 14.98 -27.61
C MET A 412 -24.24 13.46 -27.57
N THR A 413 -24.62 12.84 -28.68
CA THR A 413 -24.73 11.37 -28.80
C THR A 413 -23.36 10.70 -28.60
N ALA A 414 -22.30 11.21 -29.25
CA ALA A 414 -20.96 10.66 -29.15
C ALA A 414 -20.36 10.79 -27.73
N VAL A 415 -20.64 11.89 -27.01
CA VAL A 415 -20.20 12.07 -25.62
C VAL A 415 -20.90 11.10 -24.69
N GLU A 416 -22.20 10.87 -24.85
CA GLU A 416 -22.95 9.92 -24.00
C GLU A 416 -22.39 8.50 -24.09
N GLU A 417 -21.98 8.07 -25.29
CA GLU A 417 -21.28 6.80 -25.48
C GLU A 417 -19.94 6.77 -24.74
N CYS A 418 -19.13 7.84 -24.84
CA CYS A 418 -17.84 7.93 -24.14
C CYS A 418 -18.00 7.96 -22.61
N LEU A 419 -18.99 8.70 -22.10
CA LEU A 419 -19.32 8.72 -20.67
C LEU A 419 -19.69 7.33 -20.15
N THR A 420 -20.48 6.58 -20.93
CA THR A 420 -20.86 5.22 -20.58
C THR A 420 -19.64 4.29 -20.48
N LEU A 421 -18.69 4.41 -21.41
CA LEU A 421 -17.41 3.67 -21.37
C LEU A 421 -16.57 4.04 -20.14
N CYS A 422 -16.51 5.34 -19.79
CA CYS A 422 -15.81 5.82 -18.60
C CYS A 422 -16.58 5.59 -17.28
N SER A 423 -17.70 4.84 -17.31
CA SER A 423 -18.58 4.63 -16.15
C SER A 423 -19.03 5.93 -15.47
N MET A 424 -19.18 7.00 -16.25
CA MET A 424 -19.65 8.30 -15.80
C MET A 424 -21.15 8.46 -16.08
N ILE A 425 -21.86 9.10 -15.15
CA ILE A 425 -23.30 9.31 -15.25
C ILE A 425 -23.60 10.76 -15.65
N LEU A 426 -24.41 10.93 -16.69
CA LEU A 426 -24.97 12.22 -17.06
C LEU A 426 -26.03 12.65 -16.04
N LYS A 427 -25.84 13.82 -15.43
CA LYS A 427 -26.76 14.37 -14.42
C LYS A 427 -28.06 14.83 -15.08
N LYS A 428 -29.17 14.60 -14.38
CA LYS A 428 -30.50 15.09 -14.82
C LYS A 428 -30.53 16.62 -14.84
N ILE A 429 -31.22 17.16 -15.83
CA ILE A 429 -31.45 18.59 -16.01
C ILE A 429 -32.27 19.15 -14.84
N ASP A 430 -31.78 20.23 -14.22
CA ASP A 430 -32.48 20.97 -13.17
C ASP A 430 -32.74 22.42 -13.62
N LYS A 431 -33.98 22.70 -14.01
CA LYS A 431 -34.39 24.03 -14.50
C LYS A 431 -34.21 25.15 -13.46
N LYS A 432 -34.19 24.85 -12.16
CA LYS A 432 -33.93 25.88 -11.13
C LYS A 432 -32.45 26.25 -11.11
N LYS A 433 -31.56 25.26 -11.24
CA LYS A 433 -30.11 25.50 -11.36
C LYS A 433 -29.76 26.23 -12.64
N ASP A 434 -30.44 25.96 -13.76
CA ASP A 434 -30.22 26.68 -15.03
C ASP A 434 -30.28 28.21 -14.85
N ARG A 435 -31.32 28.71 -14.15
CA ARG A 435 -31.48 30.16 -13.91
C ARG A 435 -30.33 30.72 -13.08
N LEU A 436 -29.86 29.97 -12.08
CA LEU A 436 -28.73 30.37 -11.25
C LEU A 436 -27.42 30.37 -12.06
N ILE A 437 -27.20 29.37 -12.91
CA ILE A 437 -26.01 29.28 -13.78
C ILE A 437 -25.97 30.48 -14.74
N ILE A 438 -27.09 30.79 -15.40
CA ILE A 438 -27.19 31.95 -16.30
C ILE A 438 -26.89 33.26 -15.56
N LEU A 439 -27.44 33.42 -14.35
CA LEU A 439 -27.22 34.61 -13.52
C LEU A 439 -25.74 34.74 -13.11
N ASN A 440 -25.13 33.64 -12.64
CA ASN A 440 -23.72 33.62 -12.25
C ASN A 440 -22.80 33.88 -13.44
N HIS A 441 -23.11 33.33 -14.62
CA HIS A 441 -22.37 33.59 -15.84
C HIS A 441 -22.45 35.07 -16.24
N LYS A 442 -23.65 35.68 -16.17
CA LYS A 442 -23.81 37.14 -16.37
C LYS A 442 -22.94 37.94 -15.39
N HIS A 443 -22.96 37.61 -14.10
CA HIS A 443 -22.15 38.33 -13.11
C HIS A 443 -20.65 38.18 -13.37
N SER A 444 -20.19 36.99 -13.77
CA SER A 444 -18.79 36.78 -14.15
C SER A 444 -18.38 37.62 -15.36
N LEU A 445 -19.25 37.72 -16.38
CA LEU A 445 -19.00 38.58 -17.54
C LEU A 445 -18.98 40.07 -17.20
N LEU A 446 -19.85 40.51 -16.29
CA LEU A 446 -19.86 41.89 -15.78
C LEU A 446 -18.56 42.22 -15.02
N GLU A 447 -18.12 41.32 -14.15
CA GLU A 447 -16.85 41.49 -13.43
C GLU A 447 -15.65 41.54 -14.39
N GLN A 448 -15.65 40.69 -15.43
CA GLN A 448 -14.64 40.74 -16.49
C GLN A 448 -14.69 42.05 -17.27
N LEU A 449 -15.90 42.54 -17.59
CA LEU A 449 -16.10 43.78 -18.33
C LEU A 449 -15.57 45.01 -17.56
N ASP A 450 -15.82 45.07 -16.26
CA ASP A 450 -15.37 46.20 -15.42
C ASP A 450 -13.84 46.29 -15.41
N LYS A 451 -13.16 45.14 -15.30
CA LYS A 451 -11.68 45.04 -15.28
C LYS A 451 -11.03 45.11 -16.66
N CYS A 452 -11.79 44.98 -17.75
CA CYS A 452 -11.24 44.91 -19.10
C CYS A 452 -10.90 46.29 -19.67
N GLU A 453 -9.69 46.46 -20.20
CA GLU A 453 -9.24 47.68 -20.89
C GLU A 453 -9.05 47.49 -22.40
N ASP A 454 -9.12 46.27 -22.90
CA ASP A 454 -9.02 46.00 -24.34
C ASP A 454 -10.32 46.38 -25.07
N PRO A 455 -10.30 47.29 -26.07
CA PRO A 455 -11.51 47.74 -26.77
C PRO A 455 -12.31 46.60 -27.41
N ALA A 456 -11.66 45.64 -28.05
CA ALA A 456 -12.34 44.54 -28.73
C ALA A 456 -13.03 43.61 -27.74
N LEU A 457 -12.34 43.26 -26.64
CA LEU A 457 -12.91 42.44 -25.57
C LEU A 457 -14.02 43.17 -24.80
N VAL A 458 -13.90 44.48 -24.56
CA VAL A 458 -14.98 45.29 -23.94
C VAL A 458 -16.25 45.20 -24.78
N LEU A 459 -16.17 45.39 -26.10
CA LEU A 459 -17.33 45.30 -26.98
C LEU A 459 -17.91 43.88 -26.99
N HIS A 460 -17.05 42.86 -27.02
CA HIS A 460 -17.47 41.47 -26.99
C HIS A 460 -18.22 41.12 -25.70
N LEU A 461 -17.64 41.40 -24.54
CA LEU A 461 -18.24 41.17 -23.22
C LEU A 461 -19.55 41.95 -23.07
N SER A 462 -19.58 43.22 -23.48
CA SER A 462 -20.77 44.06 -23.48
C SER A 462 -21.91 43.44 -24.31
N SER A 463 -21.59 42.96 -25.51
CA SER A 463 -22.56 42.30 -26.38
C SER A 463 -23.12 41.02 -25.74
N LEU A 464 -22.29 40.21 -25.08
CA LEU A 464 -22.73 39.01 -24.36
C LEU A 464 -23.62 39.34 -23.16
N VAL A 465 -23.24 40.33 -22.35
CA VAL A 465 -24.01 40.78 -21.17
C VAL A 465 -25.41 41.28 -21.58
N ILE A 466 -25.47 42.10 -22.63
CA ILE A 466 -26.73 42.62 -23.16
C ILE A 466 -27.58 41.46 -23.70
N PHE A 467 -26.97 40.52 -24.44
CA PHE A 467 -27.65 39.33 -24.94
C PHE A 467 -28.26 38.48 -23.83
N ILE A 468 -27.50 38.16 -22.78
CA ILE A 468 -27.99 37.39 -21.64
C ILE A 468 -29.13 38.13 -20.94
N THR A 469 -29.01 39.45 -20.79
CA THR A 469 -30.03 40.25 -20.12
C THR A 469 -31.34 40.31 -20.94
N ALA A 470 -31.26 40.45 -22.26
CA ALA A 470 -32.42 40.50 -23.15
C ALA A 470 -33.13 39.13 -23.25
N THR A 471 -32.36 38.08 -23.52
CA THR A 471 -32.88 36.75 -23.89
C THR A 471 -33.02 35.79 -22.72
N GLN A 472 -32.30 36.03 -21.61
CA GLN A 472 -32.12 35.07 -20.50
C GLN A 472 -31.48 33.75 -20.94
N CYS A 473 -30.69 33.78 -22.03
CA CYS A 473 -29.91 32.65 -22.54
C CYS A 473 -28.42 33.00 -22.52
N MET A 474 -27.56 32.00 -22.30
CA MET A 474 -26.11 32.17 -22.44
C MET A 474 -25.71 32.09 -23.90
N LEU A 475 -24.65 32.79 -24.29
CA LEU A 475 -24.08 32.72 -25.62
C LEU A 475 -22.56 32.57 -25.53
N HIS A 476 -22.03 31.61 -26.27
CA HIS A 476 -20.59 31.41 -26.41
C HIS A 476 -20.22 31.62 -27.88
N CYS A 477 -19.52 32.71 -28.18
CA CYS A 477 -19.11 33.06 -29.53
C CYS A 477 -17.77 33.79 -29.51
N SER A 478 -17.04 33.77 -30.63
CA SER A 478 -15.81 34.56 -30.75
C SER A 478 -16.12 36.03 -31.06
N GLY A 479 -15.13 36.91 -30.87
CA GLY A 479 -15.20 38.33 -31.25
C GLY A 479 -15.61 38.57 -32.72
N ARG A 480 -15.32 37.63 -33.63
CA ARG A 480 -15.71 37.73 -35.06
C ARG A 480 -17.23 37.68 -35.27
N HIS A 481 -17.98 37.16 -34.30
CA HIS A 481 -19.44 37.06 -34.37
C HIS A 481 -20.13 38.28 -33.74
N VAL A 482 -19.38 39.24 -33.19
CA VAL A 482 -19.96 40.41 -32.52
C VAL A 482 -20.88 41.19 -33.44
N SER A 483 -20.53 41.38 -34.72
CA SER A 483 -21.40 42.01 -35.72
C SER A 483 -22.77 41.31 -35.83
N THR A 484 -22.77 39.98 -35.90
CA THR A 484 -23.99 39.15 -35.94
C THR A 484 -24.81 39.28 -34.66
N VAL A 485 -24.14 39.31 -33.49
CA VAL A 485 -24.79 39.53 -32.20
C VAL A 485 -25.42 40.91 -32.13
N LEU A 486 -24.71 41.96 -32.53
CA LEU A 486 -25.22 43.33 -32.53
C LEU A 486 -26.45 43.48 -33.45
N ILE A 487 -26.43 42.87 -34.64
CA ILE A 487 -27.60 42.84 -35.55
C ILE A 487 -28.82 42.25 -34.85
N TYR A 488 -28.65 41.13 -34.15
CA TYR A 488 -29.73 40.51 -33.38
C TYR A 488 -30.19 41.38 -32.20
N LEU A 489 -29.27 42.07 -31.53
CA LEU A 489 -29.59 42.91 -30.37
C LEU A 489 -30.31 44.22 -30.72
N LYS A 490 -30.27 44.68 -31.98
CA LYS A 490 -30.97 45.90 -32.41
C LYS A 490 -32.45 45.92 -32.05
N GLN A 491 -33.10 44.76 -32.02
CA GLN A 491 -34.52 44.64 -31.66
C GLN A 491 -34.82 44.88 -30.17
N TYR A 492 -33.80 44.85 -29.31
CA TYR A 492 -33.93 45.05 -27.86
C TYR A 492 -33.29 46.36 -27.37
N LEU A 493 -32.49 47.01 -28.21
CA LEU A 493 -31.76 48.24 -27.89
C LEU A 493 -32.54 49.48 -28.35
N THR A 494 -32.31 50.61 -27.69
CA THR A 494 -32.76 51.91 -28.20
C THR A 494 -31.96 52.29 -29.45
N SER A 495 -32.50 53.18 -30.29
CA SER A 495 -31.80 53.67 -31.49
C SER A 495 -30.45 54.30 -31.15
N GLU A 496 -30.35 54.97 -30.00
CA GLU A 496 -29.12 55.59 -29.51
C GLU A 496 -28.08 54.53 -29.12
N HIS A 497 -28.44 53.56 -28.25
CA HIS A 497 -27.52 52.51 -27.82
C HIS A 497 -27.07 51.62 -28.99
N SER A 498 -27.96 51.32 -29.94
CA SER A 498 -27.59 50.57 -31.14
C SER A 498 -26.62 51.34 -32.03
N SER A 499 -26.80 52.65 -32.17
CA SER A 499 -25.89 53.49 -32.96
C SER A 499 -24.50 53.52 -32.33
N GLU A 500 -24.42 53.67 -31.01
CA GLU A 500 -23.16 53.76 -30.28
C GLU A 500 -22.37 52.44 -30.33
N LEU A 501 -23.04 51.30 -30.12
CA LEU A 501 -22.42 49.97 -30.22
C LEU A 501 -21.96 49.65 -31.65
N CYS A 502 -22.72 50.03 -32.68
CA CYS A 502 -22.30 49.86 -34.07
C CYS A 502 -21.11 50.78 -34.43
N SER A 503 -21.13 52.05 -34.02
CA SER A 503 -20.02 52.98 -34.20
C SER A 503 -18.74 52.45 -33.54
N TYR A 504 -18.85 51.91 -32.32
CA TYR A 504 -17.72 51.33 -31.61
C TYR A 504 -17.19 50.07 -32.32
N HIS A 505 -18.09 49.20 -32.80
CA HIS A 505 -17.71 48.04 -33.61
C HIS A 505 -16.92 48.42 -34.87
N ASP A 506 -17.35 49.47 -35.57
CA ASP A 506 -16.68 49.93 -36.79
C ASP A 506 -15.27 50.45 -36.48
N LEU A 507 -15.11 51.22 -35.39
CA LEU A 507 -13.80 51.66 -34.91
C LEU A 507 -12.89 50.49 -34.50
N VAL A 508 -13.43 49.49 -33.80
CA VAL A 508 -12.67 48.27 -33.43
C VAL A 508 -12.25 47.50 -34.69
N THR A 509 -13.14 47.39 -35.68
CA THR A 509 -12.83 46.73 -36.96
C THR A 509 -11.75 47.48 -37.73
N LEU A 510 -11.79 48.81 -37.71
CA LEU A 510 -10.80 49.67 -38.36
C LEU A 510 -9.44 49.59 -37.67
N LEU A 511 -9.42 49.54 -36.33
CA LEU A 511 -8.21 49.30 -35.54
C LEU A 511 -7.56 47.95 -35.86
N LEU A 512 -8.36 46.89 -36.02
CA LEU A 512 -7.85 45.55 -36.31
C LEU A 512 -7.33 45.39 -37.75
N ASN A 513 -7.75 46.26 -38.67
CA ASN A 513 -7.41 46.19 -40.09
C ASN A 513 -6.31 47.19 -40.54
N ASN A 514 -6.08 48.30 -39.82
CA ASN A 514 -5.18 49.37 -40.23
C ASN A 514 -4.03 49.60 -39.22
N GLY A 515 -2.78 49.65 -39.70
CA GLY A 515 -1.58 49.89 -38.87
C GLY A 515 -1.03 51.33 -38.84
N SER A 516 -1.68 52.31 -39.49
CA SER A 516 -1.08 53.65 -39.72
C SER A 516 -1.82 54.82 -39.05
N GLU A 517 -3.08 54.64 -38.61
CA GLU A 517 -3.88 55.65 -37.89
C GLU A 517 -4.24 55.20 -36.46
N GLU A 518 -3.48 54.23 -35.92
CA GLU A 518 -3.81 53.52 -34.68
C GLU A 518 -3.99 54.45 -33.45
N GLU A 519 -3.23 55.54 -33.33
CA GLU A 519 -3.27 56.39 -32.13
C GLU A 519 -4.58 57.17 -32.01
N SER A 520 -5.03 57.82 -33.08
CA SER A 520 -6.30 58.58 -33.10
C SER A 520 -7.51 57.66 -32.85
N ILE A 521 -7.50 56.46 -33.44
CA ILE A 521 -8.57 55.47 -33.26
C ILE A 521 -8.56 54.93 -31.83
N LYS A 522 -7.37 54.66 -31.25
CA LYS A 522 -7.24 54.20 -29.86
C LYS A 522 -7.74 55.25 -28.86
N GLU A 523 -7.51 56.54 -29.10
CA GLU A 523 -8.06 57.61 -28.26
C GLU A 523 -9.59 57.65 -28.32
N GLN A 524 -10.17 57.64 -29.52
CA GLN A 524 -11.63 57.59 -29.69
C GLN A 524 -12.27 56.35 -29.05
N LEU A 525 -11.62 55.19 -29.17
CA LEU A 525 -12.08 53.95 -28.54
C LEU A 525 -11.98 54.00 -27.01
N LYS A 526 -10.98 54.69 -26.45
CA LYS A 526 -10.86 54.90 -24.99
C LYS A 526 -11.96 55.82 -24.47
N GLU A 527 -12.23 56.93 -25.15
CA GLU A 527 -13.29 57.87 -24.76
C GLU A 527 -14.66 57.19 -24.75
N LYS A 528 -14.98 56.47 -25.83
CA LYS A 528 -16.27 55.75 -25.97
C LYS A 528 -16.36 54.50 -25.10
N MET A 529 -15.25 53.95 -24.59
CA MET A 529 -15.24 52.72 -23.79
C MET A 529 -16.14 52.82 -22.55
N SER A 530 -16.07 53.97 -21.86
CA SER A 530 -16.88 54.25 -20.67
C SER A 530 -18.37 54.17 -20.99
N VAL A 531 -18.78 54.69 -22.14
CA VAL A 531 -20.16 54.65 -22.64
C VAL A 531 -20.59 53.22 -22.95
N ILE A 532 -19.76 52.42 -23.63
CA ILE A 532 -20.08 51.03 -23.95
C ILE A 532 -20.24 50.18 -22.67
N LYS A 533 -19.35 50.36 -21.69
CA LYS A 533 -19.45 49.71 -20.38
C LYS A 533 -20.74 50.11 -19.65
N ALA A 534 -21.08 51.40 -19.65
CA ALA A 534 -22.30 51.90 -19.04
C ALA A 534 -23.55 51.31 -19.69
N ILE A 535 -23.60 51.27 -21.04
CA ILE A 535 -24.72 50.65 -21.77
C ILE A 535 -24.92 49.21 -21.31
N ALA A 536 -23.86 48.39 -21.21
CA ALA A 536 -23.99 47.00 -20.80
C ALA A 536 -24.36 46.82 -19.31
N ASN A 537 -23.79 47.63 -18.42
CA ASN A 537 -24.05 47.60 -16.98
C ASN A 537 -25.49 48.02 -16.64
N ASP A 538 -25.98 49.07 -17.29
CA ASP A 538 -27.29 49.66 -17.01
C ASP A 538 -28.43 49.06 -17.84
N PHE A 539 -28.10 48.23 -18.84
CA PHE A 539 -29.12 47.60 -19.68
C PHE A 539 -30.08 46.76 -18.84
N LYS A 540 -31.34 47.18 -18.85
CA LYS A 540 -32.46 46.44 -18.27
C LYS A 540 -33.38 46.04 -19.40
N LYS A 541 -33.92 44.82 -19.31
CA LYS A 541 -34.93 44.35 -20.25
C LYS A 541 -36.12 45.31 -20.19
N GLY A 542 -36.32 46.10 -21.25
CA GLY A 542 -37.54 46.88 -21.41
C GLY A 542 -38.72 45.92 -21.35
N THR A 543 -39.69 46.19 -20.50
CA THR A 543 -41.01 45.57 -20.58
C THR A 543 -41.56 45.92 -21.96
N SER A 544 -41.40 45.04 -22.94
CA SER A 544 -42.08 45.19 -24.21
C SER A 544 -43.57 45.02 -23.92
N ASP A 545 -44.28 46.14 -23.90
CA ASP A 545 -45.72 46.17 -24.08
C ASP A 545 -46.03 45.27 -25.27
N LYS A 546 -46.75 44.19 -24.99
CA LYS A 546 -47.43 43.42 -26.02
C LYS A 546 -48.45 44.36 -26.64
N SER A 547 -48.18 44.83 -27.85
CA SER A 547 -49.20 45.30 -28.78
C SER A 547 -49.32 44.28 -29.90
#